data_AF-A0A917PXI1-F1
#
_entry.id   AF-A0A917PXI1-F1
#
_cell.length_a   1.000
_cell.length_b   1.000
_cell.length_c   1.000
_cell.angle_alpha   90.00
_cell.angle_beta   90.00
_cell.angle_gamma   90.00
#
_symmetry.space_group_name_H-M   'P 1'
#
loop_
_entity.id
_entity.type
_entity.pdbx_description
1 polymer ?
#
loop_
_entity_poly.entity_id
_entity_poly.type
_entity_poly.pdbx_seq_one_letter_code
_entity_poly.pdbx_strand_id
1 'polypeptide(L)'
;MNSYNRPKVMVLGTFHMRDTPDLHRAKNDDILTKKRQKEIRNVIECLKEFKPTKMAFEVVKEKQKSLNQKYQQFLNGNLKPEVNEIHQLGFPTAAELKHDTLYAVAWTEPFLLIPFHTLFFNKNHPN
;
A
#
# COMPACT_ATOMS: atom_id res chain seq x y z
N MET A 1 17.05 28.20 17.56
CA MET A 1 16.37 28.23 16.24
C MET A 1 15.49 26.99 16.17
N ASN A 2 14.17 27.13 16.18
CA ASN A 2 13.25 26.00 15.99
C ASN A 2 13.30 25.54 14.54
N SER A 3 14.05 24.49 14.24
CA SER A 3 13.95 23.78 12.98
C SER A 3 12.60 23.06 12.94
N TYR A 4 11.61 23.65 12.28
CA TYR A 4 10.37 22.96 11.97
C TYR A 4 10.71 21.66 11.22
N ASN A 5 10.51 20.54 11.90
CA ASN A 5 10.82 19.20 11.41
C ASN A 5 9.78 18.83 10.34
N ARG A 6 10.12 19.06 9.07
CA ARG A 6 9.20 18.84 7.96
C ARG A 6 9.01 17.33 7.72
N PRO A 7 7.77 16.84 7.58
CA PRO A 7 7.52 15.46 7.26
C PRO A 7 8.16 15.10 5.91
N LYS A 8 8.79 13.92 5.83
CA LYS A 8 9.25 13.37 4.56
C LYS A 8 8.17 12.45 4.01
N VAL A 9 7.81 12.66 2.75
CA VAL A 9 6.77 11.88 2.07
C VAL A 9 7.37 11.15 0.88
N MET A 10 7.11 9.86 0.77
CA MET A 10 7.34 9.08 -0.44
C MET A 10 5.99 8.70 -1.05
N VAL A 11 5.88 8.92 -2.36
CA VAL A 11 4.72 8.61 -3.18
C VAL A 11 5.12 7.44 -4.07
N LEU A 12 4.51 6.28 -3.86
CA LEU A 12 4.71 5.12 -4.74
C LEU A 12 3.47 4.93 -5.60
N GLY A 13 3.61 5.16 -6.90
CA GLY A 13 2.59 4.79 -7.88
C GLY A 13 2.79 3.34 -8.33
N THR A 14 1.73 2.54 -8.30
CA THR A 14 1.74 1.13 -8.76
C THR A 14 0.64 0.90 -9.77
N PHE A 15 0.79 -0.07 -10.67
CA PHE A 15 -0.34 -0.55 -11.47
C PHE A 15 -1.35 -1.32 -10.60
N HIS A 16 -2.60 -1.44 -11.06
CA HIS A 16 -3.60 -2.31 -10.42
C HIS A 16 -3.20 -3.77 -10.64
N MET A 17 -2.85 -4.48 -9.55
CA MET A 17 -2.40 -5.89 -9.65
C MET A 17 -3.56 -6.85 -9.91
N ARG A 18 -4.80 -6.43 -9.62
CA ARG A 18 -6.03 -7.16 -9.93
C ARG A 18 -6.49 -6.81 -11.34
N ASP A 19 -7.24 -7.71 -11.96
CA ASP A 19 -7.99 -7.39 -13.18
C ASP A 19 -8.89 -6.16 -12.98
N THR A 20 -8.56 -5.08 -13.68
CA THR A 20 -9.32 -3.84 -13.79
C THR A 20 -9.70 -3.58 -15.26
N PRO A 21 -10.77 -2.81 -15.53
CA PRO A 21 -11.15 -2.41 -16.88
C PRO A 21 -10.22 -1.36 -17.53
N ASP A 22 -8.96 -1.28 -17.10
CA ASP A 22 -8.04 -0.21 -17.53
C ASP A 22 -7.83 -0.22 -19.05
N LEU A 23 -7.85 0.98 -19.64
CA LEU A 23 -7.70 1.20 -21.09
C LEU A 23 -6.41 0.58 -21.66
N HIS A 24 -5.36 0.52 -20.83
CA HIS A 24 -4.12 -0.18 -21.11
C HIS A 24 -3.93 -1.34 -20.14
N ARG A 25 -4.28 -2.55 -20.58
CA ARG A 25 -3.92 -3.78 -19.88
C ARG A 25 -2.41 -3.97 -19.96
N ALA A 26 -1.71 -3.89 -18.84
CA ALA A 26 -0.40 -4.49 -18.75
C ALA A 26 -0.58 -6.01 -18.91
N LYS A 27 0.12 -6.65 -19.86
CA LYS A 27 0.22 -8.12 -19.91
C LYS A 27 1.04 -8.56 -18.70
N ASN A 28 0.38 -8.67 -17.56
CA ASN A 28 1.01 -9.07 -16.32
C ASN A 28 1.05 -10.60 -16.27
N ASP A 29 2.24 -11.16 -16.05
CA ASP A 29 2.35 -12.55 -15.62
C ASP A 29 1.61 -12.73 -14.30
N ASP A 30 1.17 -13.95 -13.99
CA ASP A 30 0.54 -14.27 -12.71
C ASP A 30 1.39 -13.74 -11.53
N ILE A 31 0.80 -12.80 -10.79
CA ILE A 31 1.42 -12.09 -9.66
C ILE A 31 1.79 -13.06 -8.53
N LEU A 32 1.11 -14.21 -8.45
CA LEU A 32 1.38 -15.23 -7.45
C LEU A 32 2.55 -16.17 -7.83
N THR A 33 3.15 -16.01 -9.01
CA THR A 33 4.33 -16.77 -9.40
C THR A 33 5.52 -16.47 -8.48
N LYS A 34 6.39 -17.47 -8.27
CA LYS A 34 7.61 -17.34 -7.45
C LYS A 34 8.49 -16.15 -7.86
N LYS A 35 8.57 -15.87 -9.16
CA LYS A 35 9.33 -14.73 -9.70
C LYS A 35 8.73 -13.41 -9.21
N ARG A 36 7.43 -13.20 -9.40
CA ARG A 36 6.74 -11.96 -9.00
C ARG A 36 6.73 -11.77 -7.48
N GLN A 37 6.53 -12.83 -6.71
CA GLN A 37 6.62 -12.77 -5.25
C GLN A 37 8.03 -12.37 -4.76
N LYS A 38 9.10 -12.78 -5.47
CA LYS A 38 10.46 -12.31 -5.18
C LYS A 38 10.63 -10.81 -5.50
N GLU A 39 10.09 -10.34 -6.62
CA GLU A 39 10.12 -8.92 -6.99
C GLU A 39 9.34 -8.05 -5.98
N ILE A 40 8.14 -8.48 -5.60
CA ILE A 40 7.32 -7.85 -4.56
C ILE A 40 8.10 -7.75 -3.25
N ARG A 41 8.78 -8.84 -2.85
CA ARG A 41 9.62 -8.84 -1.64
C ARG A 41 10.72 -7.78 -1.71
N ASN A 42 11.40 -7.64 -2.84
CA ASN A 42 12.43 -6.63 -3.00
C ASN A 42 11.86 -5.21 -2.85
N VAL A 43 10.67 -4.95 -3.41
CA VAL A 43 9.99 -3.66 -3.24
C VAL A 43 9.67 -3.39 -1.76
N ILE A 44 9.15 -4.40 -1.05
CA ILE A 44 8.87 -4.27 0.40
C ILE A 44 10.13 -3.91 1.18
N GLU A 45 11.28 -4.50 0.86
CA GLU A 45 12.55 -4.15 1.52
C GLU A 45 12.94 -2.68 1.26
N CYS A 46 12.83 -2.21 0.02
CA CYS A 46 13.07 -0.80 -0.29
C CYS A 46 12.11 0.14 0.46
N LEU A 47 10.82 -0.23 0.57
CA LEU A 47 9.83 0.54 1.32
C LEU A 47 10.17 0.63 2.81
N LYS A 48 10.70 -0.45 3.39
CA LYS A 48 11.10 -0.49 4.81
C LYS A 48 12.32 0.38 5.11
N GLU A 49 13.25 0.53 4.17
CA GLU A 49 14.41 1.44 4.33
C GLU A 49 13.98 2.89 4.53
N PHE A 50 12.88 3.30 3.89
CA PHE A 50 12.29 4.62 4.10
C PHE A 50 11.85 4.80 5.57
N LYS A 51 11.42 3.72 6.24
CA LYS A 51 10.86 3.70 7.60
C LYS A 51 9.63 4.60 7.73
N PRO A 52 8.56 4.32 6.98
CA PRO A 52 7.31 5.05 7.17
C PRO A 52 6.80 4.89 8.60
N THR A 53 6.25 5.96 9.14
CA THR A 53 5.49 6.04 10.39
C THR A 53 3.98 6.04 10.12
N LYS A 54 3.56 6.35 8.89
CA LYS A 54 2.18 6.23 8.41
C LYS A 54 2.16 5.70 6.98
N MET A 55 1.15 4.89 6.68
CA MET A 55 0.89 4.33 5.35
C MET A 55 -0.55 4.66 4.94
N ALA A 56 -0.70 5.39 3.84
CA ALA A 56 -2.00 5.73 3.27
C ALA A 56 -2.20 5.14 1.88
N PHE A 57 -3.45 4.82 1.56
CA PHE A 57 -3.88 4.08 0.38
C PHE A 57 -5.00 4.83 -0.33
N GLU A 58 -5.06 4.68 -1.66
CA GLU A 58 -6.17 5.20 -2.48
C GLU A 58 -7.42 4.34 -2.32
N VAL A 59 -7.96 4.39 -1.12
CA VAL A 59 -9.22 3.78 -0.70
C VAL A 59 -10.10 4.93 -0.23
N VAL A 60 -11.39 4.91 -0.60
CA VAL A 60 -12.33 5.95 -0.17
C VAL A 60 -12.45 5.99 1.34
N LYS A 61 -12.61 7.19 1.90
CA LYS A 61 -12.61 7.40 3.37
C LYS A 61 -13.69 6.59 4.07
N GLU A 62 -14.83 6.35 3.43
CA GLU A 62 -15.93 5.53 3.94
C GLU A 62 -15.51 4.08 4.20
N LYS A 63 -14.49 3.59 3.46
CA LYS A 63 -13.92 2.25 3.61
C LYS A 63 -12.78 2.18 4.63
N GLN A 64 -12.45 3.26 5.35
CA GLN A 64 -11.41 3.29 6.40
C GLN A 64 -11.54 2.15 7.41
N LYS A 65 -12.76 1.91 7.91
CA LYS A 65 -13.04 0.84 8.87
C LYS A 65 -12.80 -0.54 8.25
N SER A 66 -13.32 -0.75 7.03
CA SER A 66 -13.17 -2.01 6.30
C SER A 66 -11.71 -2.32 5.97
N LEU A 67 -10.93 -1.32 5.54
CA LEU A 67 -9.50 -1.44 5.26
C LEU A 67 -8.74 -1.96 6.49
N ASN A 68 -8.96 -1.35 7.65
CA ASN A 68 -8.28 -1.77 8.88
C ASN A 68 -8.80 -3.12 9.39
N GLN A 69 -10.09 -3.44 9.23
CA GLN A 69 -10.60 -4.78 9.55
C GLN A 69 -9.92 -5.88 8.73
N LYS A 70 -9.77 -5.66 7.41
CA LYS A 70 -9.03 -6.58 6.53
C LYS A 70 -7.57 -6.70 6.96
N TYR A 71 -6.92 -5.58 7.27
CA TYR A 71 -5.54 -5.60 7.75
C TYR A 71 -5.37 -6.39 9.06
N GLN A 72 -6.30 -6.25 10.02
CA GLN A 72 -6.30 -7.05 11.24
C GLN A 72 -6.54 -8.55 10.97
N GLN A 73 -7.41 -8.89 10.01
CA GLN A 73 -7.59 -10.28 9.57
C GLN A 73 -6.29 -10.83 8.95
N PHE A 74 -5.57 -10.02 8.17
CA PHE A 74 -4.27 -10.39 7.62
C PHE A 74 -3.23 -10.65 8.72
N LEU A 75 -3.10 -9.76 9.71
CA LEU A 75 -2.17 -9.95 10.84
C LEU A 75 -2.45 -11.25 11.61
N ASN A 76 -3.73 -11.63 11.74
CA ASN A 76 -4.15 -12.84 12.42
C ASN A 76 -4.06 -14.11 11.55
N GLY A 77 -3.60 -14.02 10.30
CA GLY A 77 -3.56 -15.15 9.37
C GLY A 77 -4.94 -15.61 8.86
N ASN A 78 -6.00 -14.83 9.11
CA ASN A 78 -7.38 -15.16 8.77
C ASN A 78 -7.82 -14.61 7.41
N LEU A 79 -6.93 -13.91 6.69
CA LEU A 79 -7.20 -13.37 5.37
C LEU A 79 -6.35 -14.09 4.33
N LYS A 80 -7.00 -14.64 3.30
CA LYS A 80 -6.29 -15.09 2.11
C LYS A 80 -5.79 -13.85 1.34
N PRO A 81 -4.48 -13.74 1.04
CA PRO A 81 -3.97 -12.61 0.26
C PRO A 81 -4.70 -12.52 -1.08
N GLU A 82 -5.20 -11.33 -1.40
CA GLU A 82 -5.82 -11.05 -2.68
C GLU A 82 -4.73 -10.58 -3.64
N VAL A 83 -4.97 -10.74 -4.94
CA VAL A 83 -4.07 -10.22 -5.98
C VAL A 83 -4.38 -8.73 -6.18
N ASN A 84 -4.02 -7.91 -5.19
CA ASN A 84 -4.09 -6.45 -5.26
C ASN A 84 -2.88 -5.83 -4.56
N GLU A 85 -2.52 -4.61 -4.94
CA GLU A 85 -1.35 -3.90 -4.45
C GLU A 85 -1.38 -3.64 -2.94
N ILE A 86 -2.56 -3.43 -2.35
CA ILE A 86 -2.70 -3.26 -0.90
C ILE A 86 -2.32 -4.55 -0.17
N HIS A 87 -2.75 -5.71 -0.66
CA HIS A 87 -2.48 -7.01 -0.03
C HIS A 87 -1.07 -7.52 -0.35
N GLN A 88 -0.52 -7.20 -1.52
CA GLN A 88 0.81 -7.66 -1.95
C GLN A 88 1.95 -6.76 -1.41
N LEU A 89 1.75 -5.45 -1.34
CA LEU A 89 2.76 -4.49 -0.87
C LEU A 89 2.36 -3.86 0.46
N GLY A 90 1.14 -3.33 0.55
CA GLY A 90 0.68 -2.56 1.70
C GLY A 90 0.69 -3.32 3.03
N PHE A 91 -0.07 -4.41 3.13
CA PHE A 91 -0.25 -5.18 4.35
C PHE A 91 1.06 -5.81 4.83
N PRO A 92 1.89 -6.47 3.99
CA PRO A 92 3.17 -7.02 4.43
C PRO A 92 4.12 -5.93 4.93
N THR A 93 4.27 -4.82 4.20
CA THR A 93 5.12 -3.69 4.65
C THR A 93 4.64 -3.15 6.00
N ALA A 94 3.32 -2.95 6.16
CA ALA A 94 2.76 -2.43 7.40
C ALA A 94 2.95 -3.39 8.58
N ALA A 95 2.78 -4.69 8.37
CA ALA A 95 2.95 -5.71 9.38
C ALA A 95 4.42 -5.81 9.84
N GLU A 96 5.37 -5.82 8.91
CA GLU A 96 6.81 -5.87 9.23
C GLU A 96 7.29 -4.61 9.98
N LEU A 97 6.65 -3.47 9.72
CA LEU A 97 6.90 -2.21 10.41
C LEU A 97 6.05 -2.00 11.67
N LYS A 98 5.19 -2.97 12.00
CA LYS A 98 4.29 -2.95 13.17
C LYS A 98 3.38 -1.72 13.21
N HIS A 99 2.82 -1.34 12.07
CA HIS A 99 1.78 -0.31 12.04
C HIS A 99 0.46 -0.87 12.58
N ASP A 100 -0.17 -0.11 13.47
CA ASP A 100 -1.49 -0.45 14.03
C ASP A 100 -2.64 -0.06 13.10
N THR A 101 -2.42 0.95 12.25
CA THR A 101 -3.49 1.58 11.45
C THR A 101 -3.00 2.01 10.07
N LEU A 102 -3.83 1.73 9.07
CA LEU A 102 -3.70 2.17 7.68
C LEU A 102 -4.71 3.27 7.38
N TYR A 103 -4.39 4.18 6.46
CA TYR A 103 -5.21 5.37 6.19
C TYR A 103 -5.79 5.36 4.78
N ALA A 104 -7.11 5.43 4.66
CA ALA A 104 -7.85 5.62 3.41
C ALA A 104 -7.91 7.13 3.12
N VAL A 105 -7.34 7.56 2.00
CA VAL A 105 -7.20 8.99 1.68
C VAL A 105 -7.85 9.43 0.38
N ALA A 106 -8.49 8.53 -0.36
CA ALA A 106 -9.19 8.90 -1.59
C ALA A 106 -10.47 9.70 -1.28
N TRP A 107 -10.72 10.74 -2.08
CA TRP A 107 -11.89 11.62 -1.92
C TRP A 107 -13.13 11.10 -2.65
N THR A 108 -12.93 10.33 -3.73
CA THR A 108 -14.00 9.65 -4.49
C THR A 108 -13.49 8.27 -4.88
N GLU A 109 -14.40 7.33 -5.17
CA GLU A 109 -13.99 6.07 -5.82
C GLU A 109 -13.24 6.46 -7.09
N PRO A 110 -12.04 5.90 -7.35
CA PRO A 110 -11.29 6.26 -8.53
C PRO A 110 -12.18 6.02 -9.74
N PHE A 111 -12.53 7.11 -10.43
CA PHE A 111 -13.06 7.02 -11.78
C PHE A 111 -12.03 6.21 -12.56
N LEU A 112 -12.46 5.02 -13.02
CA LEU A 112 -11.88 3.94 -13.84
C LEU A 112 -10.78 4.27 -14.90
N LEU A 113 -10.00 5.32 -14.72
CA LEU A 113 -9.12 5.93 -15.71
C LEU A 113 -7.73 6.28 -15.18
N ILE A 114 -7.44 6.03 -13.90
CA ILE A 114 -6.08 6.20 -13.36
C ILE A 114 -5.51 4.81 -13.10
N PRO A 115 -4.52 4.34 -13.89
CA PRO A 115 -3.92 3.02 -13.74
C PRO A 115 -2.91 2.98 -12.59
N PHE A 116 -3.03 3.92 -11.63
CA PHE A 116 -2.11 4.06 -10.52
C PHE A 116 -2.88 3.94 -9.21
N HIS A 117 -2.39 3.09 -8.30
CA HIS A 117 -2.68 3.16 -6.88
C HIS A 117 -1.52 3.89 -6.20
N THR A 118 -1.83 4.92 -5.41
CA THR A 118 -0.81 5.69 -4.70
C THR A 118 -0.70 5.27 -3.24
N LEU A 119 0.51 4.88 -2.84
CA LEU A 119 0.87 4.68 -1.44
C LEU A 119 1.62 5.90 -0.92
N PHE A 120 1.11 6.50 0.17
CA PHE A 120 1.80 7.58 0.86
C PHE A 120 2.48 7.06 2.11
N PHE A 121 3.78 7.29 2.16
CA PHE A 121 4.63 6.91 3.27
C PHE A 121 5.13 8.20 3.92
N ASN A 122 4.71 8.48 5.16
CA ASN A 122 5.23 9.61 5.93
C ASN A 122 6.32 9.13 6.89
N LYS A 123 7.40 9.88 7.05
CA LYS A 123 8.38 9.70 8.13
C LYS A 123 8.48 11.00 8.94
N ASN A 124 8.26 10.90 10.25
CA ASN A 124 8.64 11.93 11.21
C ASN A 124 10.01 11.54 11.79
N HIS A 125 10.94 12.49 11.97
CA HIS A 125 12.18 12.17 12.70
C HIS A 125 11.85 11.84 14.17
N PRO A 126 12.46 10.81 14.77
CA PRO A 126 12.41 10.66 16.23
C PRO A 126 13.08 11.88 16.86
N ASN A 127 12.47 12.40 17.92
CA ASN A 127 13.09 13.40 18.80
C ASN A 127 14.31 12.82 19.49
#